data_AF-A0AAE9MW27-F1
#
_entry.id   AF-A0AAE9MW27-F1
#
_cell.length_a   1.000
_cell.length_b   1.000
_cell.length_c   1.000
_cell.angle_alpha   90.00
_cell.angle_beta   90.00
_cell.angle_gamma   90.00
#
_symmetry.space_group_name_H-M   'P 1'
#
loop_
_entity.id
_entity.type
_entity.pdbx_description
1 polymer ?
#
loop_
_entity_poly.entity_id
_entity_poly.type
_entity_poly.pdbx_seq_one_letter_code
_entity_poly.pdbx_strand_id
1 'polypeptide(L)' 'MRKTGYKIGGLILIIISIFLLLGGLYLPSAMFSVWLLWGLDIAGLILLAAGIVMYKVLNG' A
#
# COMPACT_ATOMS: atom_id res chain seq x y z
N MET A 1 11.33 19.59 -12.96
CA MET A 1 10.90 18.22 -13.30
C MET A 1 10.86 17.24 -12.11
N ARG A 2 11.54 17.47 -10.97
CA ARG A 2 11.50 16.53 -9.82
C ARG A 2 10.17 16.47 -9.05
N LYS A 3 9.42 17.59 -8.92
CA LYS A 3 8.16 17.62 -8.13
C LYS A 3 7.05 16.70 -8.65
N THR A 4 6.97 16.43 -9.96
CA THR A 4 5.92 15.57 -10.54
C THR A 4 6.17 14.08 -10.31
N GLY A 5 7.42 13.62 -10.42
CA GLY A 5 7.76 12.20 -10.32
C GLY A 5 7.42 11.61 -8.95
N TYR A 6 7.73 12.32 -7.87
CA TYR A 6 7.38 11.88 -6.53
C TYR A 6 5.87 11.96 -6.22
N LYS A 7 5.15 12.90 -6.86
CA LYS A 7 3.68 13.01 -6.72
C LYS A 7 3.00 11.78 -7.33
N ILE A 8 3.51 11.29 -8.45
CA ILE A 8 3.09 10.04 -9.11
C ILE A 8 3.53 8.83 -8.28
N GLY A 9 4.76 8.83 -7.76
CA GLY A 9 5.29 7.74 -6.92
C GLY A 9 4.47 7.49 -5.65
N GLY A 10 4.09 8.55 -4.93
CA GLY A 10 3.20 8.44 -3.77
C GLY A 10 1.82 7.90 -4.14
N LEU A 11 1.28 8.31 -5.29
CA LEU A 11 -0.03 7.85 -5.77
C LEU A 11 -0.01 6.36 -6.17
N ILE A 12 1.07 5.91 -6.83
CA ILE A 12 1.29 4.49 -7.15
C ILE A 12 1.42 3.66 -5.87
N LEU A 13 2.16 4.12 -4.87
CA LEU A 13 2.27 3.46 -3.56
C LEU A 13 0.92 3.28 -2.87
N ILE A 14 0.06 4.30 -2.92
CA ILE A 14 -1.31 4.24 -2.37
C ILE A 14 -2.14 3.21 -3.15
N ILE A 15 -2.07 3.20 -4.49
CA ILE A 15 -2.79 2.22 -5.31
C ILE A 15 -2.35 0.78 -4.99
N ILE A 16 -1.05 0.53 -4.91
CA ILE A 16 -0.50 -0.80 -4.58
C ILE A 16 -0.92 -1.21 -3.17
N SER A 17 -0.90 -0.28 -2.21
CA SER A 17 -1.34 -0.53 -0.84
C SER A 17 -2.82 -0.93 -0.77
N ILE A 18 -3.70 -0.23 -1.48
CA ILE A 18 -5.13 -0.60 -1.57
C ILE A 18 -5.29 -2.00 -2.18
N PHE A 19 -4.54 -2.33 -3.23
CA PHE A 19 -4.55 -3.67 -3.82
C PHE A 19 -4.05 -4.76 -2.86
N LEU A 20 -3.03 -4.47 -2.05
CA LEU A 20 -2.55 -5.40 -1.02
C LEU A 20 -3.61 -5.65 0.07
N LEU A 21 -4.24 -4.57 0.56
CA LEU A 21 -5.32 -4.64 1.56
C LEU A 21 -6.54 -5.39 1.02
N LEU A 22 -6.94 -5.07 -0.22
CA LEU A 22 -8.01 -5.81 -0.90
C LEU A 22 -7.63 -7.27 -1.08
N GLY A 23 -6.37 -7.56 -1.41
CA GLY A 23 -5.85 -8.92 -1.47
C GLY A 23 -5.98 -9.65 -0.13
N GLY A 24 -5.60 -9.02 0.98
CA GLY A 24 -5.70 -9.62 2.32
C GLY A 24 -7.14 -9.88 2.77
N LEU A 25 -8.08 -9.03 2.35
CA LEU A 25 -9.49 -9.12 2.75
C LEU A 25 -10.32 -10.04 1.84
N TYR A 26 -10.02 -10.05 0.53
CA TYR A 26 -10.82 -10.72 -0.50
C TYR A 26 -10.22 -12.05 -0.96
N LEU A 27 -8.95 -12.35 -0.67
CA LEU A 27 -8.43 -13.70 -0.92
C LEU A 27 -9.09 -14.69 0.04
N PRO A 28 -9.75 -15.74 -0.49
CA PRO A 28 -10.40 -16.72 0.35
C PRO A 28 -9.35 -17.43 1.22
N SER A 29 -9.56 -17.41 2.53
CA SER A 29 -8.75 -18.12 3.53
C SER A 29 -8.70 -19.63 3.34
N ALA A 30 -9.57 -20.16 2.47
CA ALA A 30 -9.53 -21.55 2.01
C ALA A 30 -8.35 -21.85 1.07
N MET A 31 -7.81 -20.83 0.38
CA MET A 31 -6.70 -21.00 -0.56
C MET A 31 -5.36 -20.47 -0.02
N PHE A 32 -5.39 -19.51 0.90
CA PHE A 32 -4.19 -18.90 1.48
C PHE A 32 -4.16 -19.03 2.99
N SER A 33 -2.96 -19.28 3.53
CA SER A 33 -2.75 -19.41 4.97
C SER A 33 -3.11 -18.09 5.68
N VAL A 34 -3.80 -18.19 6.82
CA VAL A 34 -4.26 -17.05 7.62
C VAL A 34 -3.09 -16.12 7.98
N TRP A 35 -1.91 -16.68 8.24
CA TRP A 35 -0.67 -15.94 8.49
C TRP A 35 -0.23 -15.08 7.31
N LEU A 36 -0.43 -15.58 6.09
CA LEU A 36 -0.05 -14.89 4.87
C LEU A 36 -1.00 -13.72 4.59
N LEU A 37 -2.30 -13.93 4.80
CA LEU A 37 -3.31 -12.87 4.71
C LEU A 37 -3.04 -11.75 5.73
N TRP A 38 -2.72 -12.12 6.98
CA TRP A 38 -2.38 -11.16 8.03
C TRP A 38 -1.10 -10.37 7.71
N GLY A 39 -0.08 -11.06 7.19
CA GLY A 39 1.15 -10.41 6.72
C GLY A 39 0.90 -9.45 5.56
N LEU A 40 0.00 -9.80 4.63
CA LEU A 40 -0.37 -8.96 3.50
C LEU A 40 -1.13 -7.71 3.94
N ASP A 41 -2.03 -7.84 4.93
CA ASP A 41 -2.78 -6.72 5.50
C ASP A 41 -1.84 -5.72 6.22
N ILE A 42 -0.92 -6.23 7.05
CA ILE A 42 0.11 -5.42 7.73
C ILE A 42 1.03 -4.74 6.72
N ALA A 43 1.49 -5.46 5.70
CA ALA A 43 2.33 -4.89 4.65
C ALA A 43 1.58 -3.78 3.89
N GLY A 44 0.28 -3.99 3.61
CA GLY A 44 -0.60 -2.99 3.02
C GLY A 44 -0.68 -1.71 3.85
N LEU A 45 -0.89 -1.83 5.16
CA LEU A 45 -0.93 -0.69 6.10
C LEU A 45 0.38 0.08 6.18
N ILE A 46 1.52 -0.63 6.28
CA ILE A 46 2.85 0.00 6.32
C ILE A 46 3.12 0.75 5.01
N LEU A 47 2.77 0.15 3.88
CA LEU A 47 2.93 0.76 2.56
C LEU A 47 2.02 1.98 2.38
N LEU A 48 0.80 1.94 2.94
CA LEU A 48 -0.13 3.08 2.96
C LEU A 48 0.47 4.24 3.74
N ALA A 49 0.96 3.96 4.95
CA ALA A 49 1.56 4.96 5.82
C ALA A 49 2.81 5.58 5.17
N ALA A 50 3.67 4.75 4.58
CA ALA A 50 4.85 5.21 3.83
C ALA A 50 4.45 6.08 2.63
N GLY A 51 3.46 5.64 1.84
CA GLY A 51 2.94 6.41 0.70
C GLY A 51 2.37 7.77 1.10
N ILE A 52 1.61 7.83 2.20
CA ILE A 52 1.06 9.08 2.75
C ILE A 52 2.17 9.99 3.26
N VAL A 53 3.13 9.47 4.01
CA VAL A 53 4.28 10.26 4.50
C VAL A 53 5.07 10.82 3.32
N MET A 54 5.35 10.01 2.31
CA MET A 54 6.10 10.43 1.13
C MET A 54 5.31 11.47 0.31
N TYR A 55 3.99 11.30 0.15
CA TYR A 55 3.14 12.28 -0.50
C TYR A 55 3.08 13.60 0.28
N LYS A 56 2.94 13.55 1.61
CA LYS A 56 2.86 14.72 2.50
C LYS A 56 4.19 15.47 2.58
N VAL A 57 5.30 14.76 2.76
CA VAL A 57 6.65 15.35 2.84
C VAL A 57 7.06 16.01 1.53
N LEU A 58 6.61 15.48 0.39
CA LEU A 58 6.91 16.06 -0.91
C LEU A 58 6.07 17.30 -1.24
N ASN A 59 4.88 17.41 -0.65
CA ASN A 59 3.96 18.51 -0.90
C ASN A 59 4.13 19.66 0.11
N GLY A 60 5.03 19.52 1.09
CA GLY A 60 5.51 20.60 1.98
C GLY A 60 6.75 21.27 1.42
#